data_AF-W4RIX2-F1
#
_entry.id   AF-W4RIX2-F1
#
_cell.length_a   1.000
_cell.length_b   1.000
_cell.length_c   1.000
_cell.angle_alpha   90.00
_cell.angle_beta   90.00
_cell.angle_gamma   90.00
#
_symmetry.space_group_name_H-M   'P 1'
#
loop_
_entity.id
_entity.type
_entity.pdbx_description
1 polymer ?
#
loop_
_entity_poly.entity_id
_entity_poly.type
_entity_poly.pdbx_seq_one_letter_code
_entity_poly.pdbx_strand_id
1 'polypeptide(L)'
;MNVEAPDVFIEEIEGDTLTPISVFQRISGKKKFLLESSHKHNDSGRFSFIGCDPVYELLSEKGETYLARKGVKERVQVHFQRR
;
A
#
# COMPACT_ATOMS: atom_id res chain seq x y z
N MET A 1 -20.17 -8.86 6.22
CA MET A 1 -19.90 -7.81 5.22
C MET A 1 -19.51 -8.54 3.95
N ASN A 2 -20.42 -8.64 2.97
CA ASN A 2 -20.05 -9.08 1.64
C ASN A 2 -19.49 -7.85 0.93
N VAL A 3 -18.17 -7.80 0.79
CA VAL A 3 -17.53 -6.81 -0.06
C VAL A 3 -17.44 -7.47 -1.42
N GLU A 4 -18.24 -7.02 -2.38
CA GLU A 4 -18.03 -7.37 -3.78
C GLU A 4 -16.61 -6.90 -4.14
N ALA A 5 -15.82 -7.79 -4.74
CA ALA A 5 -14.46 -7.43 -5.12
C ALA A 5 -14.56 -6.23 -6.09
N PRO A 6 -13.80 -5.14 -5.86
CA PRO A 6 -13.77 -4.04 -6.83
C PRO A 6 -13.35 -4.59 -8.20
N ASP A 7 -13.80 -3.95 -9.28
CA ASP A 7 -13.30 -4.27 -10.62
C ASP A 7 -11.77 -4.11 -10.62
N VAL A 8 -11.04 -5.22 -10.59
CA VAL A 8 -9.57 -5.23 -10.61
C VAL A 8 -9.13 -5.46 -12.04
N PHE A 9 -8.31 -4.56 -12.56
CA PHE A 9 -7.57 -4.78 -13.80
C PHE A 9 -6.26 -5.50 -13.48
N ILE A 10 -6.04 -6.66 -14.11
CA ILE A 10 -4.85 -7.50 -13.90
C ILE A 10 -4.21 -7.74 -15.26
N GLU A 11 -2.93 -7.41 -15.36
CA GLU A 11 -2.08 -7.71 -16.51
C GLU A 11 -0.80 -8.37 -16.01
N GLU A 12 -0.34 -9.39 -16.75
CA GLU A 12 0.91 -10.09 -16.50
C GLU A 12 1.90 -9.74 -17.60
N ILE A 13 3.16 -9.49 -17.22
CA ILE A 13 4.25 -9.14 -18.14
C ILE A 13 5.48 -9.98 -17.84
N GLU A 14 6.32 -10.19 -18.84
CA GLU A 14 7.58 -10.92 -18.65
C GLU A 14 8.57 -10.09 -17.82
N GLY A 15 9.01 -10.67 -16.71
CA GLY A 15 9.75 -9.99 -15.65
C GLY A 15 11.19 -10.45 -15.48
N ASP A 16 11.71 -11.35 -16.32
CA ASP A 16 13.00 -12.02 -16.10
C ASP A 16 14.20 -11.07 -15.97
N THR A 17 14.14 -9.90 -16.61
CA THR A 17 15.18 -8.85 -16.53
C THR A 17 14.84 -7.74 -15.52
N LEU A 18 13.67 -7.83 -14.87
CA LEU A 18 13.18 -6.85 -13.91
C LEU A 18 13.47 -7.32 -12.48
N THR A 19 14.06 -6.44 -11.69
CA THR A 19 14.11 -6.58 -10.24
C THR A 19 13.06 -5.67 -9.59
N PRO A 20 12.54 -5.99 -8.40
CA PRO A 20 11.58 -5.14 -7.69
C PRO A 20 12.03 -3.67 -7.59
N ILE A 21 13.31 -3.43 -7.28
CA ILE A 21 13.87 -2.08 -7.22
C ILE A 21 13.89 -1.37 -8.58
N SER A 22 14.19 -2.09 -9.66
CA SER A 22 14.18 -1.51 -11.02
C SER A 22 12.77 -1.08 -11.44
N VAL A 23 11.75 -1.86 -11.08
CA VAL A 23 10.34 -1.52 -11.34
C VAL A 23 9.93 -0.31 -10.51
N PHE A 24 10.26 -0.30 -9.20
CA PHE A 24 9.96 0.81 -8.30
C PHE A 24 10.53 2.16 -8.80
N GLN A 25 11.73 2.13 -9.38
CA GLN A 25 12.37 3.31 -9.97
C GLN A 25 11.68 3.79 -11.26
N ARG A 26 11.19 2.86 -12.10
CA ARG A 26 10.54 3.18 -13.38
C ARG A 26 9.11 3.69 -13.26
N ILE A 27 8.36 3.21 -12.27
CA ILE A 27 6.96 3.63 -12.12
C ILE A 27 6.86 5.11 -11.69
N SER A 28 5.93 5.84 -12.32
CA SER A 28 5.53 7.19 -11.89
C SER A 28 4.53 7.13 -10.73
N GLY A 29 4.24 8.27 -10.11
CA GLY A 29 3.28 8.37 -9.02
C GLY A 29 3.90 8.91 -7.73
N LYS A 30 3.05 9.33 -6.79
CA LYS A 30 3.45 9.88 -5.51
C LYS A 30 3.31 8.84 -4.41
N LYS A 31 4.02 9.06 -3.29
CA LYS A 31 3.95 8.22 -2.08
C LYS A 31 4.20 6.75 -2.39
N LYS A 32 5.16 6.51 -3.29
CA LYS A 32 5.55 5.18 -3.73
C LYS A 32 6.16 4.41 -2.56
N PHE A 33 5.84 3.13 -2.47
CA PHE A 33 6.47 2.21 -1.53
C PHE A 33 6.86 0.90 -2.22
N LEU A 34 7.87 0.25 -1.68
CA LEU A 34 8.32 -1.09 -2.04
C LEU A 34 8.38 -1.92 -0.76
N LEU A 35 7.63 -3.01 -0.70
CA LEU A 35 7.72 -4.02 0.34
C LEU A 35 8.43 -5.23 -0.27
N GLU A 36 9.71 -5.40 0.09
CA GLU A 36 10.55 -6.48 -0.41
C GLU A 36 10.69 -7.59 0.65
N SER A 37 10.56 -8.84 0.21
CA SER A 37 10.74 -10.00 1.08
C SER A 37 12.21 -10.30 1.32
N SER A 38 12.57 -10.69 2.54
CA SER A 38 13.94 -11.14 2.86
C SER A 38 14.09 -12.65 2.63
N HIS A 39 15.21 -13.07 2.04
CA HIS A 39 15.47 -14.46 1.62
C HIS A 39 15.64 -15.49 2.76
N LYS A 40 15.45 -15.12 4.04
CA LYS A 40 15.78 -15.97 5.19
C LYS A 40 14.53 -16.40 5.97
N HIS A 41 13.83 -17.41 5.45
CA HIS A 41 13.02 -18.44 6.14
C HIS A 41 11.74 -18.75 5.35
N ASN A 42 11.59 -20.02 4.97
CA ASN A 42 10.36 -20.74 4.62
C ASN A 42 9.41 -20.09 3.61
N ASP A 43 9.45 -20.52 2.34
CA ASP A 43 8.38 -20.58 1.30
C ASP A 43 7.43 -19.37 1.06
N SER A 44 7.57 -18.28 1.80
CA SER A 44 6.63 -17.15 1.89
C SER A 44 7.25 -15.82 1.44
N GLY A 45 8.55 -15.82 1.11
CA GLY A 45 9.34 -14.63 0.75
C GLY A 45 9.64 -14.47 -0.74
N ARG A 46 8.71 -14.82 -1.64
CA ARG A 46 8.95 -14.77 -3.10
C ARG A 46 8.34 -13.57 -3.81
N PHE A 47 7.53 -12.77 -3.12
CA PHE A 47 6.82 -11.64 -3.72
C PHE A 47 7.32 -10.32 -3.14
N SER A 48 7.47 -9.35 -4.03
CA SER A 48 7.61 -7.94 -3.66
C SER A 48 6.35 -7.20 -4.07
N PHE A 49 5.91 -6.26 -3.25
CA PHE A 49 4.75 -5.43 -3.53
C PHE A 49 5.19 -4.00 -3.77
N ILE A 50 4.70 -3.41 -4.85
CA ILE A 50 4.95 -2.02 -5.21
C ILE A 50 3.60 -1.33 -5.28
N GLY A 51 3.46 -0.21 -4.58
CA GLY A 51 2.27 0.62 -4.62
C GLY A 51 2.61 2.10 -4.75
N CYS A 52 1.70 2.85 -5.35
CA CYS A 52 1.79 4.31 -5.50
C CYS A 52 0.39 4.92 -5.54
N ASP A 53 0.31 6.24 -5.40
CA ASP A 53 -0.93 7.02 -5.49
C ASP A 53 -2.07 6.45 -4.62
N PRO A 54 -1.85 6.30 -3.29
CA PRO A 54 -2.84 5.73 -2.40
C PRO A 54 -4.14 6.52 -2.43
N VAL A 55 -5.28 5.82 -2.45
CA VAL A 55 -6.61 6.45 -2.38
C VAL A 55 -6.79 7.17 -1.03
N TYR A 56 -6.26 6.59 0.04
CA TYR A 56 -6.31 7.11 1.40
C TYR A 56 -4.99 6.88 2.12
N GLU A 57 -4.69 7.75 3.07
CA GLU A 57 -3.58 7.58 4.02
C GLU A 57 -4.10 7.71 5.45
N LEU A 58 -3.69 6.79 6.31
CA LEU A 58 -3.96 6.86 7.74
C LEU A 58 -2.69 7.38 8.44
N LEU A 59 -2.79 8.56 9.04
CA LEU A 59 -1.67 9.27 9.66
C LEU A 59 -1.90 9.40 11.17
N SER A 60 -0.83 9.32 11.95
CA SER A 60 -0.88 9.57 13.40
C SER A 60 0.12 10.66 13.77
N GLU A 61 -0.36 11.71 14.44
CA GLU A 61 0.47 12.83 14.88
C GLU A 61 0.03 13.29 16.27
N LYS A 62 0.97 13.33 17.22
CA LYS A 62 0.74 13.78 18.61
C LYS A 62 -0.44 13.10 19.32
N GLY A 63 -0.64 11.80 19.05
CA GLY A 63 -1.74 11.02 19.63
C GLY A 63 -3.08 11.16 18.89
N GLU A 64 -3.12 11.96 17.83
CA GLU A 64 -4.30 12.15 17.00
C GLU A 64 -4.20 11.36 15.69
N THR A 65 -5.30 10.74 15.28
CA THR A 65 -5.38 9.98 14.03
C THR A 65 -6.08 10.81 12.95
N TYR A 66 -5.55 10.76 11.73
CA TYR A 66 -6.08 11.49 10.58
C TYR A 66 -6.22 10.56 9.39
N LEU A 67 -7.28 10.77 8.62
CA LEU A 67 -7.45 10.20 7.29
C LEU A 67 -7.15 11.29 6.27
N ALA A 68 -6.17 11.07 5.40
CA ALA A 68 -5.89 11.97 4.29
C ALA A 68 -6.32 11.38 2.95
N ARG A 69 -6.96 12.20 2.12
CA ARG A 69 -7.39 11.85 0.75
C ARG A 69 -7.22 13.07 -0.14
N LYS A 70 -6.62 12.89 -1.33
CA LYS A 70 -6.44 13.97 -2.32
C LYS A 70 -5.82 15.25 -1.73
N GLY A 71 -4.93 15.11 -0.75
CA GLY A 71 -4.25 16.23 -0.07
C GLY A 71 -5.08 16.91 1.04
N VAL A 72 -6.34 16.52 1.24
CA VAL A 72 -7.16 16.95 2.37
C VAL A 72 -6.96 15.98 3.52
N LYS A 73 -6.75 16.51 4.74
CA LYS A 73 -6.50 15.73 5.95
C LYS A 73 -7.61 16.00 6.97
N GLU A 74 -8.29 14.94 7.39
CA GLU A 74 -9.43 14.99 8.31
C GLU A 74 -9.11 14.20 9.58
N ARG A 75 -9.42 14.76 10.75
CA ARG A 75 -9.22 14.07 12.04
C ARG A 75 -10.27 12.97 12.19
N VAL A 76 -9.82 11.75 12.47
CA VAL A 76 -10.71 10.62 12.74
C VAL A 76 -11.20 10.73 14.18
N GLN A 77 -12.49 11.02 14.37
CA GLN A 77 -13.12 10.93 15.69
C GLN A 77 -13.52 9.48 15.96
N VAL A 78 -12.67 8.72 16.64
CA VAL A 78 -13.02 7.35 17.02
C VAL A 78 -13.72 7.37 18.37
N HIS A 79 -15.04 7.18 18.38
CA HIS A 79 -15.77 6.82 19.60
C HIS A 79 -15.50 5.34 19.90
N PHE A 80 -14.40 5.03 20.59
CA PHE A 80 -14.20 3.70 21.14
C PHE A 80 -15.17 3.53 22.32
N GLN A 81 -16.31 2.89 22.06
CA GLN A 81 -17.14 2.30 23.11
C GLN A 81 -16.26 1.26 23.82
N ARG A 82 -15.73 1.59 25.00
CA ARG A 82 -15.06 0.61 25.87
C ARG A 82 -16.11 -0.46 26.21
N ARG A 83 -15.84 -1.71 25.81
CA ARG A 83 -16.47 -2.87 26.43
C ARG A 83 -15.90 -3.09 27.82
#